data_AF-A0A9E7SNC6-F1
#
_entry.id   AF-A0A9E7SNC6-F1
#
_cell.length_a   1.000
_cell.length_b   1.000
_cell.length_c   1.000
_cell.angle_alpha   90.00
_cell.angle_beta   90.00
_cell.angle_gamma   90.00
#
_symmetry.space_group_name_H-M   'P 1'
#
loop_
_entity.id
_entity.type
_entity.pdbx_description
1 polymer ?
#
loop_
_entity_poly.entity_id
_entity_poly.type
_entity_poly.pdbx_seq_one_letter_code
_entity_poly.pdbx_strand_id
1 'polypeptide(L)'
;MEKLKPYLEEIDRKAGYAEELYGIRIRYVPLVIEERTIVFDRLNWEIKVLEKGRRLSPEEVERLEEKILENIEKGVVELYLTLTFGEDVGLGE
;
A
#
# COMPACT_ATOMS: atom_id res chain seq x y z
N MET A 1 10.83 -10.95 2.11
CA MET A 1 9.72 -11.06 1.12
C MET A 1 8.73 -12.17 1.44
N GLU A 2 9.19 -13.38 1.75
CA GLU A 2 8.29 -14.53 2.02
C GLU A 2 7.33 -14.27 3.19
N LYS A 3 7.80 -13.57 4.23
CA LYS A 3 6.98 -13.13 5.37
C LYS A 3 5.94 -12.07 5.02
N LEU A 4 6.26 -11.13 4.12
CA LEU A 4 5.35 -10.05 3.73
C LEU A 4 4.26 -10.52 2.76
N LYS A 5 4.53 -11.58 1.99
CA LYS A 5 3.62 -12.09 0.96
C LYS A 5 2.16 -12.28 1.44
N PRO A 6 1.86 -12.98 2.55
CA PRO A 6 0.48 -13.15 3.00
C PRO A 6 -0.22 -11.83 3.33
N TYR A 7 0.52 -10.86 3.88
CA TYR A 7 -0.01 -9.54 4.19
C TYR A 7 -0.28 -8.71 2.93
N LEU A 8 0.61 -8.78 1.93
CA LEU A 8 0.40 -8.12 0.64
C LEU A 8 -0.79 -8.71 -0.12
N GLU A 9 -0.99 -10.03 -0.06
CA GLU A 9 -2.18 -10.69 -0.61
C GLU A 9 -3.47 -10.23 0.08
N GLU A 10 -3.43 -10.02 1.40
CA GLU A 10 -4.57 -9.46 2.13
C GLU A 10 -4.87 -8.01 1.73
N ILE A 11 -3.83 -7.18 1.64
CA ILE A 11 -3.94 -5.80 1.16
C ILE A 11 -4.52 -5.76 -0.26
N ASP A 12 -4.06 -6.63 -1.15
CA ASP A 12 -4.56 -6.70 -2.52
C ASP A 12 -6.06 -7.03 -2.56
N ARG A 13 -6.51 -7.98 -1.73
CA ARG A 13 -7.94 -8.29 -1.59
C ARG A 13 -8.74 -7.10 -1.06
N LYS A 14 -8.24 -6.42 -0.01
CA LYS A 14 -8.90 -5.24 0.58
C LYS A 14 -9.00 -4.08 -0.42
N ALA A 15 -7.92 -3.81 -1.15
CA ALA A 15 -7.90 -2.81 -2.19
C ALA A 15 -8.86 -3.19 -3.34
N GLY A 16 -8.88 -4.45 -3.77
CA GLY A 16 -9.83 -4.94 -4.78
C GLY A 16 -11.29 -4.77 -4.36
N TYR A 17 -11.62 -5.10 -3.11
CA TYR A 17 -12.96 -4.87 -2.58
C TYR A 17 -13.35 -3.38 -2.60
N ALA A 18 -12.41 -2.49 -2.25
CA ALA A 18 -12.66 -1.06 -2.29
C ALA A 18 -12.77 -0.52 -3.73
N GLU A 19 -12.00 -1.05 -4.69
CA GLU A 19 -12.17 -0.75 -6.12
C GLU A 19 -13.58 -1.09 -6.62
N GLU A 20 -14.13 -2.23 -6.21
CA GLU A 20 -15.51 -2.63 -6.54
C GLU A 20 -16.56 -1.71 -5.93
N LEU A 21 -16.39 -1.34 -4.66
CA LEU A 21 -17.32 -0.47 -3.94
C LEU A 21 -17.35 0.96 -4.49
N TYR A 22 -16.17 1.53 -4.77
CA TYR A 22 -16.03 2.93 -5.12
C TYR A 22 -15.89 3.17 -6.63
N GLY A 23 -15.77 2.12 -7.45
CA GLY A 23 -15.64 2.23 -8.91
C GLY A 23 -14.30 2.83 -9.36
N ILE A 24 -13.26 2.78 -8.54
CA ILE A 24 -11.93 3.31 -8.85
C ILE A 24 -10.91 2.22 -9.11
N ARG A 25 -9.69 2.60 -9.54
CA ARG A 25 -8.55 1.70 -9.70
C ARG A 25 -7.40 2.11 -8.80
N ILE A 26 -6.90 1.17 -8.00
CA ILE A 26 -5.84 1.38 -7.02
C ILE A 26 -4.64 0.57 -7.45
N ARG A 27 -3.72 1.20 -8.16
CA ARG A 27 -2.50 0.51 -8.57
C ARG A 27 -1.47 0.41 -7.44
N TYR A 28 -1.37 1.45 -6.62
CA TYR A 28 -0.36 1.59 -5.59
C TYR A 28 -1.02 1.68 -4.23
N VAL A 29 -0.59 0.83 -3.30
CA VAL A 29 -1.03 0.92 -1.91
C VAL A 29 0.12 1.43 -1.04
N PRO A 30 -0.03 2.55 -0.33
CA PRO A 30 1.00 3.03 0.58
C PRO A 30 1.22 2.04 1.72
N LEU A 31 2.49 1.66 1.95
CA LEU A 31 2.91 0.80 3.05
C LEU A 31 3.59 1.63 4.15
N VAL A 32 4.41 2.61 3.77
CA VAL A 32 5.11 3.52 4.67
C VAL A 32 5.11 4.92 4.04
N ILE A 33 4.74 5.93 4.82
CA ILE A 33 4.78 7.35 4.43
C ILE A 33 5.64 8.08 5.46
N GLU A 34 6.89 8.34 5.10
CA GLU A 34 7.85 9.10 5.92
C GLU A 34 8.62 10.07 5.00
N GLU A 35 9.95 10.10 5.02
CA GLU A 35 10.76 10.89 4.09
C GLU A 35 10.56 10.50 2.62
N ARG A 36 10.13 9.26 2.38
CA ARG A 36 9.78 8.71 1.07
C ARG A 36 8.55 7.83 1.20
N THR A 37 7.76 7.80 0.15
CA THR A 37 6.54 6.99 0.08
C THR A 37 6.88 5.62 -0.47
N ILE A 38 6.81 4.60 0.38
CA ILE A 38 6.99 3.22 0.00
C ILE A 38 5.63 2.61 -0.31
N VAL A 39 5.47 2.10 -1.53
CA VAL A 39 4.20 1.55 -2.01
C VAL A 39 4.34 0.09 -2.41
N PHE A 40 3.24 -0.63 -2.29
CA PHE A 40 3.00 -1.88 -2.98
C PHE A 40 2.41 -1.61 -4.36
N ASP A 41 3.16 -1.94 -5.42
CA ASP A 41 2.68 -1.95 -6.80
C ASP A 41 1.95 -3.27 -7.07
N ARG A 42 0.62 -3.21 -7.01
CA ARG A 42 -0.26 -4.39 -7.18
C ARG A 42 -0.17 -4.99 -8.58
N LEU A 43 0.16 -4.20 -9.60
CA LEU A 43 0.27 -4.68 -10.97
C LEU A 43 1.52 -5.53 -11.19
N ASN A 44 2.66 -5.06 -10.68
CA ASN A 44 3.95 -5.75 -10.85
C ASN A 44 4.29 -6.69 -9.68
N TRP A 45 3.50 -6.66 -8.61
CA TRP A 45 3.75 -7.40 -7.36
C TRP A 45 5.09 -7.05 -6.71
N GLU A 46 5.37 -5.74 -6.63
CA GLU A 46 6.67 -5.22 -6.21
C GLU A 46 6.52 -4.10 -5.18
N ILE A 47 7.49 -3.96 -4.27
CA ILE A 47 7.58 -2.81 -3.36
C ILE A 47 8.51 -1.76 -3.98
N LYS A 48 8.06 -0.50 -4.03
CA LYS A 48 8.76 0.59 -4.72
C LYS A 48 8.77 1.87 -3.91
N VAL A 49 9.74 2.73 -4.22
CA VAL A 49 9.69 4.15 -3.86
C VAL A 49 8.85 4.87 -4.91
N LEU A 50 7.73 5.47 -4.50
CA LEU A 50 6.76 6.08 -5.41
C LEU A 50 7.37 7.23 -6.21
N GLU A 51 8.07 8.15 -5.55
CA GLU A 51 8.62 9.37 -6.15
C GLU A 51 9.67 9.08 -7.23
N LYS A 52 10.34 7.92 -7.12
CA LYS A 52 11.39 7.50 -8.07
C LYS A 52 10.92 6.43 -9.05
N GLY A 53 9.72 5.88 -8.86
CA GLY A 53 9.25 4.68 -9.56
C GLY A 53 10.17 3.46 -9.41
N ARG A 54 11.09 3.50 -8.44
CA ARG A 54 12.20 2.55 -8.32
C ARG A 54 11.82 1.41 -7.41
N ARG A 55 11.96 0.18 -7.90
CA ARG A 55 11.86 -1.04 -7.09
C ARG A 55 12.91 -1.07 -5.98
N LEU A 56 12.49 -1.46 -4.78
CA LEU A 56 13.39 -1.73 -3.68
C LEU A 56 14.16 -3.04 -3.91
N SER A 57 15.45 -3.03 -3.58
CA SER A 57 16.23 -4.27 -3.53
C SER A 57 15.74 -5.18 -2.38
N PRO A 58 16.05 -6.48 -2.40
CA PRO A 58 15.70 -7.38 -1.30
C PRO A 58 16.18 -6.87 0.07
N GLU A 59 17.39 -6.32 0.13
CA GLU A 59 17.99 -5.79 1.37
C GLU A 59 17.27 -4.51 1.85
N GLU A 60 16.78 -3.70 0.92
CA GLU A 60 15.96 -2.53 1.26
C GLU A 60 14.60 -2.93 1.80
N VAL A 61 13.98 -3.96 1.21
CA VAL A 61 12.70 -4.51 1.72
C VAL A 61 12.89 -5.11 3.10
N GLU A 62 13.97 -5.87 3.32
CA GLU A 62 14.27 -6.48 4.63
C GLU A 62 14.43 -5.42 5.73
N ARG A 63 15.12 -4.31 5.45
CA ARG A 63 15.24 -3.18 6.40
C ARG A 63 13.91 -2.50 6.73
N LEU A 64 12.93 -2.56 5.85
CA LEU A 64 11.60 -1.97 6.04
C LEU A 64 10.57 -3.00 6.51
N GLU A 65 10.92 -4.28 6.58
CA GLU A 65 9.98 -5.38 6.79
C GLU A 65 9.21 -5.21 8.10
N GLU A 66 9.92 -4.96 9.21
CA GLU A 66 9.30 -4.74 10.52
C GLU A 66 8.36 -3.55 10.51
N LYS A 67 8.74 -2.45 9.84
CA LYS A 67 7.93 -1.24 9.78
C LYS A 67 6.67 -1.42 8.93
N ILE A 68 6.80 -2.12 7.80
CA ILE A 68 5.66 -2.46 6.95
C ILE A 68 4.68 -3.33 7.73
N LEU A 69 5.16 -4.37 8.41
CA LEU A 69 4.33 -5.24 9.24
C LEU A 69 3.62 -4.45 10.36
N GLU A 70 4.36 -3.61 11.09
CA GLU A 70 3.79 -2.76 12.14
C GLU A 70 2.65 -1.87 11.61
N ASN A 71 2.85 -1.24 10.44
CA ASN A 71 1.82 -0.39 9.83
C ASN A 71 0.58 -1.19 9.41
N ILE A 72 0.75 -2.40 8.90
CA ILE A 72 -0.35 -3.29 8.52
C ILE A 72 -1.13 -3.73 9.76
N GLU A 73 -0.44 -4.21 10.79
CA GLU A 73 -1.05 -4.68 12.03
C GLU A 73 -1.81 -3.57 12.76
N LYS A 74 -1.31 -2.32 12.68
CA LYS A 74 -1.96 -1.14 13.25
C LYS A 74 -3.11 -0.58 12.40
N GLY A 75 -3.39 -1.14 11.23
CA GLY A 75 -4.43 -0.67 10.32
C GLY A 75 -4.11 0.65 9.60
N VAL A 76 -2.83 1.04 9.56
CA VAL A 76 -2.39 2.30 8.97
C VAL A 76 -2.56 2.28 7.44
N VAL A 77 -2.35 1.12 6.82
CA VAL A 77 -2.54 0.93 5.38
C VAL A 77 -4.00 1.13 4.97
N GLU A 78 -4.93 0.57 5.74
CA GLU A 78 -6.37 0.75 5.56
C GLU A 78 -6.77 2.21 5.77
N LEU A 79 -6.17 2.91 6.73
CA LEU A 79 -6.38 4.33 6.91
C LEU A 79 -5.95 5.13 5.67
N TYR A 80 -4.77 4.85 5.10
CA TYR A 80 -4.31 5.52 3.87
C TYR A 80 -5.23 5.26 2.68
N LEU A 81 -5.66 4.01 2.50
CA LEU A 81 -6.65 3.67 1.48
C LEU A 81 -7.93 4.49 1.70
N THR A 82 -8.47 4.50 2.93
CA THR A 82 -9.69 5.22 3.30
C THR A 82 -9.60 6.72 3.02
N LEU A 83 -8.50 7.37 3.42
CA LEU A 83 -8.29 8.80 3.19
C LEU A 83 -8.22 9.13 1.69
N THR A 84 -7.57 8.27 0.90
CA THR A 84 -7.49 8.42 -0.56
C THR A 84 -8.90 8.38 -1.18
N PHE A 85 -9.77 7.46 -0.73
CA PHE A 85 -11.15 7.44 -1.20
C PHE A 85 -11.95 8.65 -0.71
N GLY A 86 -11.80 9.07 0.55
CA GLY A 86 -12.58 10.17 1.13
C GLY A 86 -12.39 11.50 0.37
N GLU A 87 -11.18 11.75 -0.15
CA GLU A 87 -10.89 12.90 -1.00
C GLU A 87 -11.43 12.73 -2.43
N ASP A 88 -11.30 11.55 -3.05
CA ASP A 88 -11.72 11.32 -4.44
C ASP A 88 -13.24 11.07 -4.62
N VAL A 89 -13.95 10.60 -3.59
CA VAL A 89 -15.40 10.27 -3.65
C VAL A 89 -16.31 11.40 -3.16
N GLY A 90 -15.76 12.58 -2.86
CA GLY A 90 -16.56 13.74 -2.48
C GLY A 90 -17.37 13.54 -1.20
N LEU A 91 -16.70 13.31 -0.07
CA LEU A 91 -17.28 13.62 1.24
C LEU A 91 -17.06 15.10 1.65
N GLY A 92 -16.67 15.93 0.68
CA GLY A 92 -16.72 17.38 0.74
C GLY A 92 -17.90 17.89 -0.07
N GLU A 93 -18.94 18.32 0.67
CA GLU A 93 -20.26 18.86 0.27
C GLU A 93 -21.44 17.88 0.24
#